data_AF-A0A1K1SNQ7-F1
#
_entry.id   AF-A0A1K1SNQ7-F1
#
_cell.length_a   1.000
_cell.length_b   1.000
_cell.length_c   1.000
_cell.angle_alpha   90.00
_cell.angle_beta   90.00
_cell.angle_gamma   90.00
#
_symmetry.space_group_name_H-M   'P 1'
#
loop_
_entity.id
_entity.type
_entity.pdbx_description
1 polymer ?
#
loop_
_entity_poly.entity_id
_entity_poly.type
_entity_poly.pdbx_seq_one_letter_code
_entity_poly.pdbx_strand_id
1 'polypeptide(L)'
;MNGILNSHDAAEDDEWVFVGTAYTNTTPRSVHVIDLDLTPICENMSNKAFRKLIVQLRDAAISLIQDRIHGIAHWEQGEQKRVQTWFGRSDDAIRHHLQTGLPKLLRVMQELKPENVIRWDAQKQRNITCTVFPDNGITDAAVCKPDSDKRVIAIYPHFCTLPDARLSSNCKLKVLIHECTHYVDTFDSNDEIYGFGTGLKYWARDHRDLAINNADSLACYISFFDDRVLW
;
A
#
# COMPACT_ATOMS: atom_id res chain seq x y z
N MET A 1 -34.42 40.69 -2.65
CA MET A 1 -35.34 39.68 -3.22
C MET A 1 -34.48 38.73 -4.04
N ASN A 2 -33.97 37.67 -3.41
CA ASN A 2 -34.60 36.33 -3.27
C ASN A 2 -34.66 35.60 -4.62
N GLY A 3 -34.14 34.38 -4.82
CA GLY A 3 -33.50 33.37 -3.96
C GLY A 3 -32.61 32.48 -4.87
N ILE A 4 -31.52 31.86 -4.42
CA ILE A 4 -31.36 30.68 -3.55
C ILE A 4 -32.08 29.40 -4.06
N LEU A 5 -31.22 28.40 -4.34
CA LEU A 5 -31.36 26.93 -4.36
C LEU A 5 -32.18 26.26 -5.47
N ASN A 6 -31.52 25.37 -6.24
CA ASN A 6 -31.50 23.97 -5.80
C ASN A 6 -30.36 23.15 -6.42
N SER A 7 -29.56 22.57 -5.53
CA SER A 7 -28.89 21.30 -5.72
C SER A 7 -29.93 20.22 -6.04
N HIS A 8 -29.75 19.51 -7.14
CA HIS A 8 -30.33 18.18 -7.31
C HIS A 8 -29.30 17.32 -8.03
N ASP A 9 -28.71 16.41 -7.24
CA ASP A 9 -28.45 15.03 -7.62
C ASP A 9 -27.93 14.83 -9.04
N ALA A 10 -26.66 15.14 -9.24
CA ALA A 10 -25.89 14.39 -10.24
C ALA A 10 -25.79 12.95 -9.70
N ALA A 11 -26.78 12.13 -10.06
CA ALA A 11 -26.57 10.70 -10.13
C ALA A 11 -25.25 10.51 -10.88
N GLU A 12 -24.24 9.93 -10.24
CA GLU A 12 -22.99 9.58 -10.90
C GLU A 12 -23.36 8.74 -12.12
N ASP A 13 -23.24 9.29 -13.31
CA ASP A 13 -23.38 8.56 -14.57
C ASP A 13 -22.27 7.50 -14.61
N ASP A 14 -22.60 6.31 -14.10
CA ASP A 14 -21.72 5.14 -13.97
C ASP A 14 -21.33 4.50 -15.33
N GLU A 15 -21.81 5.05 -16.44
CA GLU A 15 -21.63 4.47 -17.78
C GLU A 15 -20.29 4.86 -18.43
N TRP A 16 -19.73 6.04 -18.13
CA TRP A 16 -18.59 6.58 -18.87
C TRP A 16 -17.40 6.90 -17.95
N VAL A 17 -16.23 6.35 -18.28
CA VAL A 17 -14.96 6.64 -17.60
C VAL A 17 -14.12 7.57 -18.47
N PHE A 18 -13.65 8.66 -17.88
CA PHE A 18 -12.71 9.56 -18.55
C PHE A 18 -11.34 8.87 -18.72
N VAL A 19 -10.94 8.63 -19.98
CA VAL A 19 -9.71 7.90 -20.32
C VAL A 19 -8.54 8.81 -20.76
N GLY A 20 -8.75 10.13 -20.83
CA GLY A 20 -7.71 11.11 -21.14
C GLY A 20 -8.16 12.22 -22.10
N THR A 21 -7.27 13.19 -22.34
CA THR A 21 -7.47 14.24 -23.34
C THR A 21 -6.47 14.02 -24.48
N ALA A 22 -6.96 14.01 -25.72
CA ALA A 22 -6.13 13.89 -26.92
C ALA A 22 -6.13 15.23 -27.69
N TYR A 23 -4.96 15.61 -28.21
CA TYR A 23 -4.79 16.76 -29.10
C TYR A 23 -4.11 16.28 -30.39
N THR A 24 -4.59 16.75 -31.54
CA THR A 24 -3.99 16.45 -32.86
C THR A 24 -3.76 17.75 -33.61
N ASN A 25 -2.61 17.87 -34.29
CA ASN A 25 -2.19 19.05 -35.04
C ASN A 25 -2.37 18.89 -36.57
N THR A 26 -3.34 18.07 -36.98
CA THR A 26 -3.82 17.91 -38.36
C THR A 26 -2.76 17.47 -39.39
N THR A 27 -2.70 16.16 -39.64
CA THR A 27 -2.42 15.60 -40.97
C THR A 27 -3.67 14.86 -41.43
N PRO A 28 -4.25 15.12 -42.62
CA PRO A 28 -5.40 14.34 -43.09
C PRO A 28 -5.07 12.83 -43.05
N ARG A 29 -5.94 12.04 -42.39
CA ARG A 29 -5.78 10.59 -42.14
C ARG A 29 -4.80 10.17 -41.02
N SER A 30 -4.37 11.07 -40.12
CA SER A 30 -3.66 10.68 -38.90
C SER A 30 -4.63 10.05 -37.88
N VAL A 31 -4.88 8.74 -37.97
CA VAL A 31 -5.64 7.99 -36.96
C VAL A 31 -4.66 7.49 -35.90
N HIS A 32 -4.87 7.89 -34.64
CA HIS A 32 -4.20 7.30 -33.49
C HIS A 32 -5.19 6.37 -32.79
N VAL A 33 -4.90 5.07 -32.80
CA VAL A 33 -5.63 4.08 -32.02
C VAL A 33 -5.12 4.14 -30.59
N ILE A 34 -6.02 4.29 -29.63
CA ILE A 34 -5.73 4.20 -28.21
C ILE A 34 -6.27 2.84 -27.75
N ASP A 35 -5.36 1.93 -27.44
CA ASP A 35 -5.72 0.64 -26.86
C ASP A 35 -5.98 0.82 -25.36
N LEU A 36 -7.18 0.47 -24.93
CA LEU A 36 -7.58 0.48 -23.52
C LEU A 36 -7.54 -0.95 -22.99
N ASP A 37 -6.68 -1.19 -22.00
CA ASP A 37 -6.76 -2.42 -21.20
C ASP A 37 -7.89 -2.28 -20.18
N LEU A 38 -9.05 -2.82 -20.54
CA LEU A 38 -10.24 -2.85 -19.69
C LEU A 38 -10.25 -4.05 -18.73
N THR A 39 -9.19 -4.85 -18.71
CA THR A 39 -9.17 -6.03 -17.85
C THR A 39 -9.23 -5.61 -16.38
N PRO A 40 -10.05 -6.26 -15.54
CA PRO A 40 -10.10 -5.96 -14.12
C PRO A 40 -8.73 -6.17 -13.46
N ILE A 41 -8.38 -5.27 -12.54
CA ILE A 41 -7.21 -5.42 -11.67
C ILE A 41 -7.41 -6.60 -10.71
N CYS A 42 -8.63 -6.73 -10.18
CA CYS A 42 -9.09 -7.90 -9.43
C CYS A 42 -10.33 -8.47 -10.11
N GLU A 43 -10.35 -9.76 -10.41
CA GLU A 43 -11.44 -10.41 -11.16
C GLU A 43 -12.81 -10.33 -10.45
N ASN A 44 -12.81 -10.17 -9.12
CA ASN A 44 -14.01 -10.11 -8.30
C ASN A 44 -14.61 -8.69 -8.15
N MET A 45 -14.04 -7.65 -8.77
CA MET A 45 -14.57 -6.29 -8.68
C MET A 45 -14.24 -5.41 -9.90
N SER A 46 -15.00 -4.34 -10.10
CA SER A 46 -14.70 -3.36 -11.15
C SER A 46 -13.45 -2.54 -10.82
N ASN A 47 -12.77 -2.01 -11.84
CA ASN A 47 -11.64 -1.11 -11.64
C ASN A 47 -12.02 0.13 -10.82
N LYS A 48 -13.22 0.70 -11.01
CA LYS A 48 -13.73 1.82 -10.18
C LYS A 48 -13.80 1.43 -8.70
N ALA A 49 -14.39 0.26 -8.39
CA ALA A 49 -14.47 -0.25 -7.02
C ALA A 49 -13.08 -0.51 -6.43
N PHE A 50 -12.16 -1.09 -7.21
CA PHE A 50 -10.78 -1.31 -6.80
C PHE A 50 -10.06 0.00 -6.45
N ARG A 51 -10.13 1.03 -7.31
CA ARG A 51 -9.50 2.34 -7.03
C ARG A 51 -10.06 2.96 -5.75
N LYS A 52 -11.38 2.87 -5.54
CA LYS A 52 -12.03 3.34 -4.31
C LYS A 52 -11.53 2.58 -3.08
N LEU A 53 -11.40 1.26 -3.17
CA LEU A 53 -10.85 0.43 -2.10
C LEU A 53 -9.40 0.82 -1.77
N ILE A 54 -8.54 1.02 -2.78
CA ILE A 54 -7.15 1.43 -2.54
C ILE A 54 -7.08 2.78 -1.80
N VAL A 55 -7.92 3.75 -2.16
CA VAL A 55 -8.02 5.03 -1.44
C VAL A 55 -8.41 4.81 0.03
N GLN A 56 -9.42 3.97 0.29
CA GLN A 56 -9.85 3.64 1.67
C GLN A 56 -8.73 2.96 2.48
N LEU A 57 -8.04 1.98 1.89
CA LEU A 57 -6.93 1.27 2.54
C LEU A 57 -5.78 2.22 2.85
N ARG A 58 -5.43 3.10 1.89
CA ARG A 58 -4.39 4.13 2.05
C ARG A 58 -4.72 5.08 3.19
N ASP A 59 -5.94 5.61 3.22
CA ASP A 59 -6.35 6.57 4.25
C ASP A 59 -6.36 5.94 5.64
N ALA A 60 -6.79 4.67 5.75
CA ALA A 60 -6.68 3.91 6.98
C ALA A 60 -5.22 3.65 7.41
N ALA A 61 -4.34 3.32 6.45
CA ALA A 61 -2.91 3.17 6.72
C ALA A 61 -2.26 4.47 7.21
N ILE A 62 -2.63 5.62 6.63
CA ILE A 62 -2.19 6.95 7.07
C ILE A 62 -2.50 7.16 8.55
N SER A 63 -3.74 6.89 8.98
CA SER A 63 -4.13 7.03 10.39
C SER A 63 -3.32 6.12 11.32
N LEU A 64 -3.13 4.85 10.93
CA LEU A 64 -2.33 3.91 11.72
C LEU A 64 -0.86 4.34 11.84
N ILE A 65 -0.26 4.84 10.76
CA ILE A 65 1.11 5.35 10.76
C ILE A 65 1.22 6.59 11.66
N GLN A 66 0.26 7.51 11.61
CA GLN A 66 0.21 8.68 12.50
C GLN A 66 0.12 8.27 13.98
N ASP A 67 -0.70 7.27 14.31
CA ASP A 67 -0.78 6.72 15.66
C ASP A 67 0.57 6.16 16.12
N ARG A 68 1.33 5.51 15.22
CA ARG A 68 2.68 4.99 15.54
C ARG A 68 3.67 6.12 15.72
N ILE A 69 3.67 7.15 14.87
CA ILE A 69 4.54 8.33 15.04
C ILE A 69 4.30 8.97 16.41
N HIS A 70 3.03 9.17 16.78
CA HIS A 70 2.67 9.70 18.09
C HIS A 70 3.13 8.80 19.23
N GLY A 71 2.91 7.49 19.11
CA GLY A 71 3.35 6.50 20.10
C GLY A 71 4.86 6.48 20.30
N ILE A 72 5.64 6.54 19.22
CA ILE A 72 7.10 6.59 19.24
C ILE A 72 7.64 7.88 19.86
N ALA A 73 6.97 9.01 19.65
CA ALA A 73 7.33 10.29 20.26
C ALA A 73 7.20 10.23 21.79
N HIS A 74 6.09 9.70 22.30
CA HIS A 74 5.84 9.57 23.74
C HIS A 74 6.62 8.41 24.38
N TRP A 75 6.78 7.31 23.65
CA TRP A 75 7.56 6.13 24.01
C TRP A 75 7.12 5.49 25.33
N GLU A 76 5.81 5.40 25.54
CA GLU A 76 5.22 4.78 26.72
C GLU A 76 5.39 3.26 26.74
N GLN A 77 5.14 2.63 27.90
CA GLN A 77 5.31 1.20 28.07
C GLN A 77 4.48 0.36 27.07
N GLY A 78 3.30 0.83 26.69
CA GLY A 78 2.47 0.18 25.67
C GLY A 78 3.16 0.16 24.29
N GLU A 79 3.77 1.28 23.90
CA GLU A 79 4.53 1.38 22.66
C GLU A 79 5.76 0.47 22.68
N GLN A 80 6.52 0.52 23.77
CA GLN A 80 7.72 -0.31 23.93
C GLN A 80 7.38 -1.80 23.85
N LYS A 81 6.29 -2.24 24.47
CA LYS A 81 5.80 -3.63 24.37
C LYS A 81 5.42 -4.00 22.93
N ARG A 82 4.81 -3.07 22.18
CA ARG A 82 4.46 -3.29 20.78
C ARG A 82 5.71 -3.40 19.91
N VAL A 83 6.70 -2.53 20.09
CA VAL A 83 7.99 -2.61 19.40
C VAL A 83 8.71 -3.91 19.75
N GLN A 84 8.79 -4.26 21.04
CA GLN A 84 9.35 -5.52 21.52
C GLN A 84 8.67 -6.75 20.89
N THR A 85 7.37 -6.67 20.59
CA THR A 85 6.60 -7.76 20.00
C THR A 85 6.98 -8.04 18.54
N TRP A 86 7.24 -6.99 17.75
CA TRP A 86 7.46 -7.12 16.30
C TRP A 86 8.94 -7.06 15.89
N PHE A 87 9.80 -6.54 16.76
CA PHE A 87 11.22 -6.39 16.51
C PHE A 87 12.10 -7.17 17.50
N GLY A 88 11.49 -7.79 18.53
CA GLY A 88 12.22 -8.53 19.57
C GLY A 88 13.12 -7.65 20.45
N ARG A 89 13.09 -6.33 20.28
CA ARG A 89 13.84 -5.33 21.06
C ARG A 89 13.01 -4.06 21.19
N SER A 90 13.30 -3.24 22.20
CA SER A 90 12.66 -1.92 22.41
C SER A 90 13.65 -0.88 22.94
N ASP A 91 14.85 -0.85 22.35
CA ASP A 91 15.93 0.07 22.71
C ASP A 91 15.96 1.32 21.82
N ASP A 92 16.91 2.21 22.08
CA ASP A 92 17.04 3.49 21.36
C ASP A 92 17.35 3.30 19.88
N ALA A 93 18.00 2.20 19.49
CA ALA A 93 18.31 1.92 18.08
C ALA A 93 17.04 1.70 17.27
N ILE A 94 16.15 0.81 17.72
CA ILE A 94 14.85 0.60 17.05
C ILE A 94 13.96 1.84 17.15
N ARG A 95 13.99 2.57 18.28
CA ARG A 95 13.25 3.82 18.42
C ARG A 95 13.68 4.84 17.36
N HIS A 96 14.99 5.07 17.22
CA HIS A 96 15.53 6.02 16.25
C HIS A 96 15.22 5.62 14.80
N HIS A 97 15.32 4.31 14.50
CA HIS A 97 14.97 3.77 13.20
C HIS A 97 13.50 4.04 12.85
N LEU A 98 12.57 3.76 13.77
CA LEU A 98 11.14 4.04 13.59
C LEU A 98 10.83 5.55 13.53
N GLN A 99 11.50 6.37 14.36
CA GLN A 99 11.39 7.84 14.32
C GLN A 99 11.76 8.42 12.96
N THR A 100 12.73 7.80 12.27
CA THR A 100 13.21 8.27 10.97
C THR A 100 12.37 7.74 9.82
N GLY A 101 11.99 6.46 9.84
CA GLY A 101 11.29 5.83 8.73
C GLY A 101 9.79 6.11 8.70
N LEU A 102 9.10 6.18 9.84
CA LEU A 102 7.64 6.37 9.87
C LEU A 102 7.18 7.68 9.21
N PRO A 103 7.82 8.85 9.42
CA PRO A 103 7.43 10.08 8.73
C PRO A 103 7.64 10.00 7.22
N LYS A 104 8.66 9.29 6.76
CA LYS A 104 8.92 9.07 5.32
C LYS A 104 7.85 8.16 4.72
N LEU A 105 7.53 7.06 5.40
CA LEU A 105 6.45 6.15 5.01
C LEU A 105 5.09 6.86 4.99
N LEU A 106 4.82 7.73 5.97
CA LEU A 106 3.61 8.54 6.01
C LEU A 106 3.48 9.42 4.77
N ARG A 107 4.55 10.14 4.41
CA ARG A 107 4.60 10.96 3.20
C ARG A 107 4.34 10.12 1.95
N VAL A 108 4.97 8.95 1.86
CA VAL A 108 4.77 8.04 0.72
C VAL A 108 3.32 7.59 0.61
N MET A 109 2.72 7.19 1.72
CA MET A 109 1.33 6.76 1.78
C MET A 109 0.37 7.91 1.42
N GLN A 110 0.65 9.15 1.83
CA GLN A 110 -0.16 10.33 1.49
C GLN A 110 -0.13 10.69 0.01
N GLU A 111 1.03 10.50 -0.64
CA GLU A 111 1.24 10.80 -2.06
C GLU A 111 0.80 9.62 -2.96
N LEU A 112 0.58 8.43 -2.39
CA LEU A 112 0.17 7.24 -3.14
C LEU A 112 -1.22 7.44 -3.75
N LYS A 113 -1.29 7.36 -5.07
CA LYS A 113 -2.53 7.45 -5.82
C LYS A 113 -3.02 6.05 -6.15
N PRO A 114 -4.34 5.84 -6.31
CA PRO A 114 -4.84 4.52 -6.65
C PRO A 114 -4.27 4.04 -7.99
N GLU A 115 -3.92 4.93 -8.93
CA GLU A 115 -3.26 4.64 -10.23
C GLU A 115 -1.87 4.02 -10.10
N ASN A 116 -1.21 4.20 -8.97
CA ASN A 116 0.09 3.58 -8.69
C ASN A 116 -0.02 2.08 -8.45
N VAL A 117 -1.20 1.59 -8.06
CA VAL A 117 -1.47 0.16 -7.85
C VAL A 117 -1.99 -0.43 -9.16
N ILE A 118 -1.24 -1.36 -9.74
CA ILE A 118 -1.51 -1.93 -11.07
C ILE A 118 -1.57 -3.46 -11.00
N ARG A 119 -2.14 -4.08 -12.02
CA ARG A 119 -2.02 -5.53 -12.22
C ARG A 119 -0.58 -5.89 -12.61
N TRP A 120 -0.07 -7.01 -12.11
CA TRP A 120 1.33 -7.40 -12.31
C TRP A 120 1.74 -7.50 -13.78
N ASP A 121 0.88 -7.98 -14.67
CA ASP A 121 1.18 -8.13 -16.11
C ASP A 121 1.23 -6.79 -16.87
N ALA A 122 0.60 -5.74 -16.36
CA ALA A 122 0.60 -4.39 -16.92
C ALA A 122 1.94 -3.67 -16.72
N GLN A 123 2.84 -4.21 -15.88
CA GLN A 123 4.17 -3.65 -15.64
C GLN A 123 5.01 -3.51 -16.91
N LYS A 124 4.81 -4.40 -17.90
CA LYS A 124 5.58 -4.43 -19.16
C LYS A 124 5.44 -3.13 -19.96
N GLN A 125 4.39 -2.36 -19.69
CA GLN A 125 4.10 -1.09 -20.34
C GLN A 125 4.63 0.13 -19.58
N ARG A 126 5.21 -0.03 -18.37
CA ARG A 126 5.48 1.08 -17.43
C ARG A 126 6.95 1.49 -17.29
N ASN A 127 7.86 0.92 -18.09
CA ASN A 127 9.31 1.22 -18.07
C ASN A 127 9.87 1.29 -16.63
N ILE A 128 9.60 0.25 -15.84
CA ILE A 128 10.03 0.14 -14.44
C ILE A 128 11.51 -0.31 -14.42
N THR A 129 12.28 0.21 -13.46
CA THR A 129 13.74 0.03 -13.40
C THR A 129 14.19 -1.39 -13.04
N CYS A 130 13.28 -2.25 -12.58
CA CYS A 130 13.56 -3.63 -12.21
C CYS A 130 12.44 -4.59 -12.63
N THR A 131 12.75 -5.88 -12.66
CA THR A 131 11.82 -6.94 -13.06
C THR A 131 11.04 -7.43 -11.86
N VAL A 132 9.71 -7.35 -11.93
CA VAL A 132 8.84 -8.04 -10.98
C VAL A 132 8.65 -9.49 -11.47
N PHE A 133 8.71 -10.46 -10.57
CA PHE A 133 8.72 -11.87 -10.92
C PHE A 133 7.38 -12.36 -11.51
N PRO A 134 7.37 -13.42 -12.33
CA PRO A 134 6.11 -14.04 -12.77
C PRO A 134 5.27 -14.51 -11.58
N ASP A 135 3.96 -14.52 -11.77
CA ASP A 135 3.02 -15.03 -10.77
C ASP A 135 3.31 -16.51 -10.44
N ASN A 136 3.38 -16.81 -9.15
CA ASN A 136 3.59 -18.14 -8.58
C ASN A 136 2.36 -18.66 -7.81
N GLY A 137 1.26 -17.90 -7.81
CA GLY A 137 -0.01 -18.23 -7.16
C GLY A 137 -0.11 -17.86 -5.68
N ILE A 138 0.98 -17.38 -5.05
CA ILE A 138 1.00 -17.01 -3.62
C ILE A 138 1.51 -15.59 -3.36
N THR A 139 2.15 -14.95 -4.32
CA THR A 139 2.59 -13.55 -4.20
C THR A 139 1.36 -12.64 -4.15
N ASP A 140 1.35 -11.69 -3.21
CA ASP A 140 0.27 -10.70 -3.07
C ASP A 140 0.56 -9.47 -3.93
N ALA A 141 1.72 -8.87 -3.72
CA ALA A 141 2.18 -7.71 -4.45
C ALA A 141 3.70 -7.74 -4.56
N ALA A 142 4.23 -6.80 -5.34
CA ALA A 142 5.63 -6.48 -5.36
C ALA A 142 5.86 -5.06 -5.88
N VAL A 143 6.91 -4.43 -5.39
CA VAL A 143 7.39 -3.13 -5.84
C VAL A 143 8.80 -3.22 -6.42
N CYS A 144 9.16 -2.18 -7.16
CA CYS A 144 10.54 -1.93 -7.53
C CYS A 144 11.18 -0.96 -6.54
N LYS A 145 12.01 -1.46 -5.61
CA LYS A 145 12.61 -0.61 -4.55
C LYS A 145 13.26 0.69 -5.08
N PRO A 146 14.08 0.65 -6.16
CA PRO A 146 14.71 1.86 -6.68
C PRO A 146 13.75 2.84 -7.36
N ASP A 147 12.53 2.43 -7.71
CA ASP A 147 11.53 3.26 -8.40
C ASP A 147 10.62 4.00 -7.39
N SER A 148 11.25 4.62 -6.39
CA SER A 148 10.61 5.46 -5.35
C SER A 148 9.84 6.66 -5.90
N ASP A 149 10.18 7.12 -7.11
CA ASP A 149 9.54 8.28 -7.72
C ASP A 149 8.19 7.92 -8.36
N LYS A 150 8.10 6.77 -9.05
CA LYS A 150 6.85 6.33 -9.69
C LYS A 150 5.93 5.56 -8.76
N ARG A 151 6.51 4.89 -7.74
CA ARG A 151 5.79 4.18 -6.68
C ARG A 151 4.82 3.13 -7.18
N VAL A 152 5.20 2.43 -8.23
CA VAL A 152 4.34 1.40 -8.81
C VAL A 152 4.31 0.18 -7.90
N ILE A 153 3.09 -0.22 -7.50
CA ILE A 153 2.82 -1.45 -6.76
C ILE A 153 2.13 -2.41 -7.72
N ALA A 154 2.80 -3.49 -8.08
CA ALA A 154 2.23 -4.55 -8.90
C ALA A 154 1.50 -5.54 -8.00
N ILE A 155 0.19 -5.69 -8.15
CA ILE A 155 -0.60 -6.67 -7.42
C ILE A 155 -0.85 -7.93 -8.26
N TYR A 156 -0.92 -9.06 -7.57
CA TYR A 156 -1.11 -10.39 -8.11
C TYR A 156 -2.52 -10.92 -7.78
N PRO A 157 -2.98 -11.99 -8.45
CA PRO A 157 -4.32 -12.53 -8.21
C PRO A 157 -4.59 -12.89 -6.74
N HIS A 158 -3.59 -13.37 -6.00
CA HIS A 158 -3.77 -13.75 -4.60
C HIS A 158 -4.17 -12.57 -3.70
N PHE A 159 -3.66 -11.35 -3.94
CA PHE A 159 -4.06 -10.13 -3.21
C PHE A 159 -5.57 -9.90 -3.23
N CYS A 160 -6.22 -10.20 -4.35
CA CYS A 160 -7.65 -10.01 -4.53
C CYS A 160 -8.50 -10.95 -3.66
N THR A 161 -7.90 -12.02 -3.14
CA THR A 161 -8.52 -13.00 -2.23
C THR A 161 -8.40 -12.62 -0.76
N LEU A 162 -7.49 -11.70 -0.42
CA LEU A 162 -7.26 -11.28 0.96
C LEU A 162 -8.44 -10.48 1.50
N PRO A 163 -8.72 -10.53 2.82
CA PRO A 163 -9.59 -9.56 3.48
C PRO A 163 -9.07 -8.13 3.28
N ASP A 164 -9.96 -7.14 3.25
CA ASP A 164 -9.56 -5.75 3.02
C ASP A 164 -8.75 -5.19 4.21
N ALA A 165 -9.31 -5.25 5.42
CA ALA A 165 -8.71 -4.67 6.63
C ALA A 165 -8.95 -5.50 7.91
N ARG A 166 -8.85 -6.83 7.81
CA ARG A 166 -8.82 -7.73 8.99
C ARG A 166 -7.42 -7.73 9.60
N LEU A 167 -7.20 -6.85 10.59
CA LEU A 167 -5.87 -6.51 11.10
C LEU A 167 -5.17 -7.65 11.87
N SER A 168 -5.94 -8.64 12.34
CA SER A 168 -5.43 -9.84 13.01
C SER A 168 -4.88 -10.90 12.05
N SER A 169 -5.15 -10.80 10.75
CA SER A 169 -4.65 -11.71 9.72
C SER A 169 -3.82 -10.99 8.66
N ASN A 170 -3.38 -11.71 7.61
CA ASN A 170 -2.99 -11.03 6.37
C ASN A 170 -4.22 -10.32 5.78
N CYS A 171 -4.01 -9.16 5.18
CA CYS A 171 -5.04 -8.35 4.56
C CYS A 171 -4.44 -7.35 3.58
N LYS A 172 -5.26 -6.84 2.64
CA LYS A 172 -4.84 -5.89 1.62
C LYS A 172 -4.19 -4.63 2.20
N LEU A 173 -4.72 -4.13 3.33
CA LEU A 173 -4.14 -2.97 4.04
C LEU A 173 -2.69 -3.24 4.47
N LYS A 174 -2.40 -4.44 4.98
CA LYS A 174 -1.07 -4.80 5.48
C LYS A 174 -0.09 -4.97 4.32
N VAL A 175 -0.54 -5.58 3.22
CA VAL A 175 0.24 -5.65 1.97
C VAL A 175 0.58 -4.23 1.48
N LEU A 176 -0.37 -3.30 1.47
CA LEU A 176 -0.08 -1.93 1.03
C LEU A 176 0.99 -1.23 1.89
N ILE A 177 0.95 -1.44 3.21
CA ILE A 177 1.96 -0.91 4.12
C ILE A 177 3.31 -1.59 3.88
N HIS A 178 3.32 -2.92 3.76
CA HIS A 178 4.50 -3.73 3.47
C HIS A 178 5.23 -3.20 2.23
N GLU A 179 4.53 -3.12 1.10
CA GLU A 179 5.10 -2.67 -0.17
C GLU A 179 5.67 -1.26 -0.10
N CYS A 180 5.01 -0.34 0.62
CA CYS A 180 5.51 1.01 0.79
C CYS A 180 6.75 1.11 1.70
N THR A 181 7.02 0.11 2.54
CA THR A 181 8.24 0.09 3.39
C THR A 181 9.50 -0.26 2.58
N HIS A 182 9.33 -0.91 1.43
CA HIS A 182 10.44 -1.33 0.57
C HIS A 182 11.12 -0.20 -0.18
N TYR A 183 10.45 0.94 -0.39
CA TYR A 183 11.02 2.05 -1.12
C TYR A 183 12.28 2.59 -0.44
N VAL A 184 13.30 2.92 -1.24
CA VAL A 184 14.62 3.36 -0.74
C VAL A 184 14.55 4.69 0.02
N ASP A 185 13.52 5.50 -0.27
CA ASP A 185 13.24 6.75 0.42
C ASP A 185 12.35 6.60 1.67
N THR A 186 12.00 5.36 2.07
CA THR A 186 11.27 5.05 3.32
C THR A 186 12.16 4.31 4.32
N PHE A 187 11.95 3.00 4.49
CA PHE A 187 12.70 2.10 5.36
C PHE A 187 13.74 1.29 4.60
N ASP A 188 13.65 1.20 3.25
CA ASP A 188 14.46 0.28 2.44
C ASP A 188 14.41 -1.16 3.00
N SER A 189 13.21 -1.58 3.42
CA SER A 189 13.01 -2.85 4.12
C SER A 189 13.25 -4.05 3.21
N ASN A 190 13.53 -5.22 3.78
CA ASN A 190 13.72 -6.51 3.08
C ASN A 190 12.64 -7.52 3.45
N ASP A 191 12.54 -8.57 2.64
CA ASP A 191 11.72 -9.75 2.90
C ASP A 191 12.57 -10.88 3.49
N GLU A 192 13.05 -10.69 4.71
CA GLU A 192 13.83 -11.70 5.43
C GLU A 192 12.96 -12.90 5.83
N ILE A 193 11.71 -12.61 6.17
CA ILE A 193 10.68 -13.62 6.42
C ILE A 193 9.30 -13.08 6.06
N TYR A 194 8.50 -13.94 5.42
CA TYR A 194 7.09 -13.70 5.20
C TYR A 194 6.25 -14.23 6.35
N GLY A 195 5.30 -13.44 6.83
CA GLY A 195 4.34 -13.87 7.84
C GLY A 195 3.59 -12.73 8.53
N PHE A 196 2.63 -13.12 9.36
CA PHE A 196 1.85 -12.21 10.19
C PHE A 196 1.50 -12.89 11.51
N GLY A 197 1.18 -12.09 12.53
CA GLY A 197 0.74 -12.64 13.82
C GLY A 197 1.83 -13.42 14.55
N THR A 198 1.43 -14.50 15.22
CA THR A 198 2.24 -15.20 16.23
C THR A 198 3.59 -15.73 15.72
N GLY A 199 3.65 -16.29 14.51
CA GLY A 199 4.90 -16.82 13.96
C GLY A 199 5.97 -15.74 13.82
N LEU A 200 5.58 -14.58 13.28
CA LEU A 200 6.47 -13.43 13.12
C LEU A 200 6.92 -12.85 14.47
N LYS A 201 6.02 -12.82 15.47
CA LYS A 201 6.36 -12.40 16.85
C LYS A 201 7.47 -13.29 17.45
N TYR A 202 7.40 -14.60 17.24
CA TYR A 202 8.45 -15.52 17.72
C TYR A 202 9.76 -15.35 16.95
N TRP A 203 9.70 -15.29 15.63
CA TRP A 203 10.89 -15.13 14.80
C TRP A 203 11.69 -13.86 15.15
N ALA A 204 11.00 -12.74 15.39
CA ALA A 204 11.63 -11.47 15.73
C ALA A 204 12.45 -11.52 17.04
N ARG A 205 12.12 -12.41 17.98
CA ARG A 205 12.89 -12.57 19.23
C ARG A 205 14.29 -13.12 18.99
N ASP A 206 14.41 -14.04 18.04
CA ASP A 206 15.66 -14.73 17.72
C ASP A 206 16.45 -13.99 16.62
N HIS A 207 15.77 -13.17 15.80
CA HIS A 207 16.34 -12.47 14.64
C HIS A 207 16.20 -10.95 14.73
N ARG A 208 16.47 -10.38 15.91
CA ARG A 208 16.26 -8.95 16.23
C ARG A 208 16.93 -7.98 15.26
N ASP A 209 18.12 -8.34 14.75
CA ASP A 209 18.88 -7.50 13.81
C ASP A 209 18.35 -7.57 12.37
N LEU A 210 17.59 -8.61 12.03
CA LEU A 210 16.89 -8.71 10.75
C LEU A 210 15.48 -8.10 10.84
N ALA A 211 14.80 -8.32 11.96
CA ALA A 211 13.43 -7.87 12.17
C ALA A 211 13.27 -6.35 12.05
N ILE A 212 14.28 -5.56 12.43
CA ILE A 212 14.26 -4.09 12.33
C ILE A 212 14.01 -3.60 10.90
N ASN A 213 14.54 -4.31 9.90
CA ASN A 213 14.39 -3.96 8.48
C ASN A 213 13.46 -4.92 7.73
N ASN A 214 12.73 -5.81 8.42
CA ASN A 214 11.81 -6.74 7.75
C ASN A 214 10.47 -6.06 7.44
N ALA A 215 10.03 -6.10 6.18
CA ALA A 215 8.82 -5.42 5.70
C ALA A 215 7.56 -5.87 6.45
N ASP A 216 7.40 -7.18 6.65
CA ASP A 216 6.27 -7.74 7.40
C ASP A 216 6.29 -7.37 8.89
N SER A 217 7.48 -7.23 9.49
CA SER A 217 7.62 -6.78 10.88
C SER A 217 7.18 -5.31 11.02
N LEU A 218 7.57 -4.46 10.08
CA LEU A 218 7.13 -3.06 10.02
C LEU A 218 5.62 -2.96 9.79
N ALA A 219 5.08 -3.73 8.83
CA ALA A 219 3.65 -3.72 8.52
C ALA A 219 2.80 -4.22 9.70
N CYS A 220 3.24 -5.26 10.40
CA CYS A 220 2.56 -5.75 11.61
C CYS A 220 2.71 -4.79 12.79
N TYR A 221 3.88 -4.18 12.98
CA TYR A 221 4.05 -3.13 13.98
C TYR A 221 3.08 -1.97 13.76
N ILE A 222 2.84 -1.56 12.53
CA ILE A 222 1.89 -0.48 12.22
C ILE A 222 0.44 -0.94 12.39
N SER A 223 0.09 -2.11 11.85
CA SER A 223 -1.31 -2.44 11.59
C SER A 223 -1.88 -3.65 12.33
N PHE A 224 -1.10 -4.40 13.11
CA PHE A 224 -1.64 -5.61 13.76
C PHE A 224 -2.42 -5.29 15.05
N PHE A 225 -3.64 -5.80 15.15
CA PHE A 225 -4.49 -5.75 16.34
C PHE A 225 -5.26 -7.08 16.44
N ASP A 226 -5.27 -7.73 17.60
CA ASP A 226 -5.76 -9.10 17.75
C ASP A 226 -7.26 -9.28 17.39
N ASP A 227 -8.11 -8.27 17.62
CA ASP A 227 -9.57 -8.36 17.37
C ASP A 227 -10.14 -7.11 16.65
N ARG A 228 -9.38 -6.51 15.73
CA ARG A 228 -9.83 -5.31 15.00
C ARG A 228 -10.06 -5.58 13.53
N VAL A 229 -11.28 -5.32 13.08
CA VAL A 229 -11.64 -5.11 11.67
C VAL A 229 -12.04 -3.65 11.54
N LEU A 230 -11.50 -2.93 10.56
CA LEU A 230 -11.77 -1.50 10.43
C LEU A 230 -13.14 -1.22 9.78
N TRP A 231 -13.59 -2.10 8.88
CA TRP A 231 -14.92 -2.10 8.25
C TRP A 231 -15.27 -3.49 7.72
#